data_AF-A0A496AMB4-F1
#
_entry.id   AF-A0A496AMB4-F1
#
_cell.length_a   1.000
_cell.length_b   1.000
_cell.length_c   1.000
_cell.angle_alpha   90.00
_cell.angle_beta   90.00
_cell.angle_gamma   90.00
#
_symmetry.space_group_name_H-M   'P 1'
#
loop_
_entity.id
_entity.type
_entity.pdbx_description
1 polymer ?
#
loop_
_entity_poly.entity_id
_entity_poly.type
_entity_poly.pdbx_seq_one_letter_code
_entity_poly.pdbx_strand_id
1 'polypeptide(L)'
;MDIKRANGQYYTRGNPFQLTPFKLWTDRANLKENKILEPFAGAKDIPQLIKLANLESGEWVFYDIKPGAEGVLQRDTLADFPKGFNVCITNPPWLARNSATRRGLPFPNATDYDDLYKYALEKCLSYCEWVTAIIPEAFIRCGLFQDRLSDFISLVPNTQDGITQSTTSMNPSYMFEDTEHPVGLALFGPEISSDVNLWRNNQLLGRYSELRRHLPPVSQNREIRFNEPEGNLGLYAIDNTVSASIRFCHPSELGDYQIRNQCRSITKIRVPGNVEFDILNERLSIIREETFDVFLTAFKGLRKDGCYRRRLDWAMARSIIDVDNSQIEMKLDYI
;
A
#
# COMPACT_ATOMS: atom_id res chain seq x y z
N MET A 1 10.35 26.19 -2.55
CA MET A 1 10.09 24.74 -2.44
C MET A 1 8.75 24.45 -1.73
N ASP A 2 7.75 25.36 -1.79
CA ASP A 2 6.60 25.33 -0.85
C ASP A 2 5.24 25.87 -1.39
N ILE A 3 4.94 25.69 -2.68
CA ILE A 3 3.55 25.90 -3.19
C ILE A 3 3.00 24.62 -3.86
N LYS A 4 3.87 23.83 -4.51
CA LYS A 4 3.51 22.60 -5.23
C LYS A 4 3.00 21.47 -4.31
N ARG A 5 3.64 21.27 -3.15
CA ARG A 5 3.21 20.31 -2.12
C ARG A 5 1.91 20.70 -1.41
N ALA A 6 1.47 21.96 -1.51
CA ALA A 6 0.23 22.43 -0.89
C ALA A 6 -1.03 22.09 -1.71
N ASN A 7 -0.87 21.76 -3.01
CA ASN A 7 -1.99 21.47 -3.91
C ASN A 7 -2.11 19.97 -4.30
N GLY A 8 -1.28 19.07 -3.76
CA GLY A 8 -1.42 17.61 -4.00
C GLY A 8 -1.25 17.16 -5.45
N GLN A 9 -0.47 17.88 -6.27
CA GLN A 9 -0.20 17.56 -7.67
C GLN A 9 1.00 16.60 -7.76
N TYR A 10 0.86 15.44 -8.43
CA TYR A 10 1.88 14.39 -8.52
C TYR A 10 2.17 14.03 -9.99
N TYR A 11 3.40 14.25 -10.46
CA TYR A 11 3.86 13.85 -11.80
C TYR A 11 4.20 12.35 -11.84
N THR A 12 3.70 11.63 -12.85
CA THR A 12 3.89 10.17 -13.02
C THR A 12 4.99 9.91 -14.05
N ARG A 13 6.04 9.14 -13.71
CA ARG A 13 7.11 8.69 -14.63
C ARG A 13 6.77 7.40 -15.36
N GLY A 14 6.07 6.49 -14.68
CA GLY A 14 5.48 5.30 -15.29
C GLY A 14 4.05 5.57 -15.75
N ASN A 15 3.39 4.56 -16.32
CA ASN A 15 1.96 4.65 -16.61
C ASN A 15 1.25 3.43 -16.01
N PRO A 16 0.60 3.55 -14.83
CA PRO A 16 -0.08 2.43 -14.19
C PRO A 16 -1.24 1.87 -15.04
N PHE A 17 -1.76 2.65 -15.98
CA PHE A 17 -2.87 2.25 -16.85
C PHE A 17 -2.43 1.40 -18.05
N GLN A 18 -1.12 1.19 -18.26
CA GLN A 18 -0.63 0.24 -19.25
C GLN A 18 -0.64 -1.22 -18.76
N LEU A 19 -0.84 -1.42 -17.45
CA LEU A 19 -0.75 -2.73 -16.80
C LEU A 19 -1.93 -3.63 -17.22
N THR A 20 -1.63 -4.89 -17.50
CA THR A 20 -2.59 -5.93 -17.88
C THR A 20 -3.80 -6.01 -16.94
N PRO A 21 -3.65 -6.07 -15.59
CA PRO A 21 -4.81 -6.11 -14.69
C PRO A 21 -5.72 -4.89 -14.83
N PHE A 22 -5.18 -3.71 -15.12
CA PHE A 22 -5.99 -2.52 -15.39
C PHE A 22 -6.77 -2.66 -16.70
N LYS A 23 -6.13 -3.14 -17.78
CA LYS A 23 -6.79 -3.36 -19.08
C LYS A 23 -7.96 -4.34 -18.97
N LEU A 24 -7.76 -5.44 -18.25
CA LEU A 24 -8.84 -6.40 -17.97
C LEU A 24 -9.98 -5.76 -17.18
N TRP A 25 -9.67 -4.85 -16.27
CA TRP A 25 -10.68 -4.09 -15.54
C TRP A 25 -11.42 -3.11 -16.45
N THR A 26 -10.74 -2.42 -17.38
CA THR A 26 -11.41 -1.49 -18.31
C THR A 26 -12.37 -2.17 -19.26
N ASP A 27 -12.05 -3.39 -19.69
CA ASP A 27 -12.92 -4.21 -20.54
C ASP A 27 -14.20 -4.59 -19.77
N ARG A 28 -14.06 -5.05 -18.53
CA ARG A 28 -15.21 -5.37 -17.66
C ARG A 28 -16.06 -4.14 -17.33
N ALA A 29 -15.42 -3.00 -17.11
CA ALA A 29 -16.09 -1.73 -16.82
C ALA A 29 -16.73 -1.08 -18.06
N ASN A 30 -16.52 -1.62 -19.27
CA ASN A 30 -16.94 -1.01 -20.55
C ASN A 30 -16.55 0.47 -20.64
N LEU A 31 -15.28 0.78 -20.37
CA LEU A 31 -14.79 2.16 -20.17
C LEU A 31 -15.16 3.12 -21.32
N LYS A 32 -15.14 2.61 -22.56
CA LYS A 32 -15.47 3.37 -23.78
C LYS A 32 -16.92 3.85 -23.82
N GLU A 33 -17.85 3.05 -23.33
CA GLU A 33 -19.29 3.28 -23.45
C GLU A 33 -19.87 4.05 -22.25
N ASN A 34 -19.04 4.34 -21.24
CA ASN A 34 -19.45 5.00 -20.02
C ASN A 34 -18.94 6.44 -19.94
N LYS A 35 -19.72 7.31 -19.28
CA LYS A 35 -19.21 8.58 -18.79
C LYS A 35 -18.32 8.33 -17.57
N ILE A 36 -17.13 8.93 -17.58
CA ILE A 36 -16.09 8.66 -16.60
C ILE A 36 -15.97 9.85 -15.66
N LEU A 37 -16.06 9.59 -14.36
CA LEU A 37 -15.89 10.59 -13.32
C LEU A 37 -14.44 10.63 -12.83
N GLU A 38 -13.85 11.83 -12.78
CA GLU A 38 -12.66 12.11 -11.97
C GLU A 38 -13.04 13.20 -10.93
N PRO A 39 -13.34 12.82 -9.67
CA PRO A 39 -13.91 13.73 -8.67
C PRO A 39 -12.87 14.59 -7.94
N PHE A 40 -11.58 14.38 -8.21
CA PHE A 40 -10.43 15.09 -7.61
C PHE A 40 -9.39 15.39 -8.71
N ALA A 41 -9.83 16.06 -9.77
CA ALA A 41 -9.16 16.05 -11.07
C ALA A 41 -7.84 16.83 -11.14
N GLY A 42 -7.61 17.80 -10.24
CA GLY A 42 -6.43 18.65 -10.28
C GLY A 42 -6.13 19.21 -11.69
N ALA A 43 -5.08 18.69 -12.32
CA ALA A 43 -4.60 19.07 -13.65
C ALA A 43 -5.04 18.16 -14.81
N LYS A 44 -5.91 17.17 -14.57
CA LYS A 44 -6.37 16.16 -15.55
C LYS A 44 -5.24 15.27 -16.10
N ASP A 45 -4.37 14.78 -15.23
CA ASP A 45 -3.27 13.89 -15.62
C ASP A 45 -3.76 12.48 -16.00
N ILE A 46 -4.78 11.97 -15.31
CA ILE A 46 -5.31 10.62 -15.52
C ILE A 46 -5.80 10.39 -16.96
N PRO A 47 -6.67 11.24 -17.56
CA PRO A 47 -7.09 11.06 -18.95
C PRO A 47 -5.94 11.04 -19.94
N GLN A 48 -4.89 11.83 -19.69
CA GLN A 48 -3.69 11.86 -20.54
C GLN A 48 -2.94 10.53 -20.46
N LEU A 49 -2.77 9.99 -19.26
CA LEU A 49 -2.14 8.69 -19.05
C LEU A 49 -2.98 7.54 -19.66
N ILE A 50 -4.30 7.58 -19.54
CA ILE A 50 -5.21 6.61 -20.20
C ILE A 50 -5.02 6.63 -21.72
N LYS A 51 -4.97 7.82 -22.33
CA LYS A 51 -4.70 7.99 -23.76
C LYS A 51 -3.32 7.46 -24.15
N LEU A 52 -2.28 7.75 -23.36
CA LEU A 52 -0.92 7.24 -23.57
C LEU A 52 -0.80 5.72 -23.36
N ALA A 53 -1.77 5.10 -22.68
CA ALA A 53 -1.87 3.65 -22.56
C ALA A 53 -2.56 3.00 -23.78
N ASN A 54 -2.94 3.79 -24.80
CA ASN A 54 -3.73 3.38 -25.96
C ASN A 54 -5.07 2.75 -25.58
N LEU A 55 -5.72 3.29 -24.53
CA LEU A 55 -7.03 2.85 -24.09
C LEU A 55 -8.11 3.83 -24.57
N GLU A 56 -9.18 3.27 -25.11
CA GLU A 56 -10.38 4.03 -25.44
C GLU A 56 -11.21 4.28 -24.18
N SER A 57 -11.78 5.47 -24.09
CA SER A 57 -12.54 5.91 -22.92
C SER A 57 -13.71 6.78 -23.38
N GLY A 58 -14.85 6.71 -22.69
CA GLY A 58 -15.97 7.61 -22.96
C GLY A 58 -15.69 9.05 -22.52
N GLU A 59 -16.76 9.83 -22.45
CA GLU A 59 -16.69 11.24 -22.05
C GLU A 59 -16.27 11.38 -20.58
N TRP A 60 -15.29 12.23 -20.31
CA TRP A 60 -14.84 12.53 -18.96
C TRP A 60 -15.57 13.73 -18.37
N VAL A 61 -15.91 13.65 -17.08
CA VAL A 61 -16.41 14.76 -16.27
C VAL A 61 -15.52 14.96 -15.06
N PHE A 62 -15.08 16.19 -14.85
CA PHE A 62 -14.05 16.54 -13.89
C PHE A 62 -14.57 17.47 -12.82
N TYR A 63 -14.25 17.14 -11.57
CA TYR A 63 -14.49 18.02 -10.42
C TYR A 63 -13.22 18.17 -9.59
N ASP A 64 -13.08 19.34 -8.97
CA ASP A 64 -12.05 19.57 -7.96
C ASP A 64 -12.48 20.70 -7.02
N ILE A 65 -12.06 20.66 -5.76
CA ILE A 65 -12.32 21.75 -4.81
C ILE A 65 -11.63 23.05 -5.24
N LYS A 66 -10.53 22.94 -5.97
CA LYS A 66 -9.76 24.04 -6.55
C LYS A 66 -9.33 23.65 -7.98
N PRO A 67 -10.16 23.93 -8.99
CA PRO A 67 -9.87 23.62 -10.40
C PRO A 67 -8.45 24.01 -10.81
N GLY A 68 -7.69 23.03 -11.31
CA GLY A 68 -6.31 23.22 -11.79
C GLY A 68 -6.17 23.28 -13.31
N ALA A 69 -7.26 23.03 -14.05
CA ALA A 69 -7.28 23.01 -15.51
C ALA A 69 -8.65 23.45 -16.07
N GLU A 70 -8.67 23.86 -17.34
CA GLU A 70 -9.91 24.23 -18.05
C GLU A 70 -10.89 23.05 -18.11
N GLY A 71 -12.17 23.32 -17.91
CA GLY A 71 -13.23 22.30 -17.91
C GLY A 71 -13.21 21.37 -16.70
N VAL A 72 -12.54 21.75 -15.60
CA VAL A 72 -12.76 21.16 -14.26
C VAL A 72 -13.79 22.01 -13.52
N LEU A 73 -14.87 21.40 -13.06
CA LEU A 73 -15.92 22.09 -12.32
C LEU A 73 -15.54 22.22 -10.84
N GLN A 74 -15.65 23.42 -10.27
CA GLN A 74 -15.36 23.63 -8.85
C GLN A 74 -16.42 22.96 -7.97
N ARG A 75 -16.02 22.03 -7.11
CA ARG A 75 -16.91 21.35 -6.16
C ARG A 75 -16.13 20.72 -5.01
N ASP A 76 -16.60 20.87 -3.78
CA ASP A 76 -16.13 20.04 -2.66
C ASP A 76 -16.79 18.66 -2.78
N THR A 77 -16.13 17.76 -3.50
CA THR A 77 -16.63 16.41 -3.78
C THR A 77 -16.68 15.50 -2.56
N LEU A 78 -16.01 15.86 -1.45
CA LEU A 78 -16.14 15.13 -0.19
C LEU A 78 -17.43 15.51 0.56
N ALA A 79 -17.86 16.76 0.44
CA ALA A 79 -19.11 17.25 1.00
C ALA A 79 -20.32 16.92 0.12
N ASP A 80 -20.16 17.06 -1.21
CA ASP A 80 -21.22 16.90 -2.20
C ASP A 80 -20.70 16.12 -3.42
N PHE A 81 -20.80 14.79 -3.35
CA PHE A 81 -20.25 13.90 -4.36
C PHE A 81 -21.12 13.87 -5.65
N PRO A 82 -20.53 13.92 -6.86
CA PRO A 82 -21.26 13.85 -8.12
C PRO A 82 -21.97 12.51 -8.33
N LYS A 83 -23.23 12.54 -8.80
CA LYS A 83 -24.07 11.36 -9.00
C LYS A 83 -24.35 11.11 -10.47
N GLY A 84 -24.81 9.91 -10.81
CA GLY A 84 -25.16 9.52 -12.18
C GLY A 84 -23.99 9.00 -13.01
N PHE A 85 -22.90 8.58 -12.35
CA PHE A 85 -21.72 8.01 -13.00
C PHE A 85 -21.57 6.55 -12.61
N ASN A 86 -21.32 5.71 -13.61
CA ASN A 86 -21.08 4.29 -13.39
C ASN A 86 -19.59 4.01 -13.10
N VAL A 87 -18.70 4.76 -13.75
CA VAL A 87 -17.23 4.57 -13.69
C VAL A 87 -16.55 5.79 -13.07
N CYS A 88 -15.71 5.55 -12.08
CA CYS A 88 -14.85 6.56 -11.44
C CYS A 88 -13.38 6.13 -11.52
N ILE A 89 -12.52 6.99 -12.07
CA ILE A 89 -11.05 6.81 -12.11
C ILE A 89 -10.42 8.00 -11.41
N THR A 90 -9.63 7.76 -10.37
CA THR A 90 -9.19 8.88 -9.52
C THR A 90 -7.83 8.69 -8.83
N ASN A 91 -7.21 9.81 -8.47
CA ASN A 91 -6.13 9.91 -7.50
C ASN A 91 -6.66 10.74 -6.31
N PRO A 92 -7.28 10.12 -5.30
CA PRO A 92 -7.91 10.84 -4.21
C PRO A 92 -6.88 11.60 -3.36
N PRO A 93 -7.29 12.63 -2.60
CA PRO A 93 -6.36 13.40 -1.76
C PRO A 93 -5.83 12.57 -0.58
N TRP A 94 -4.52 12.62 -0.33
CA TRP A 94 -3.87 11.89 0.77
C TRP A 94 -3.54 12.83 1.93
N LEU A 95 -4.14 12.56 3.09
CA LEU A 95 -3.88 13.33 4.30
C LEU A 95 -4.22 12.47 5.50
N ALA A 96 -3.23 11.89 6.16
CA ALA A 96 -3.46 11.20 7.42
C ALA A 96 -3.89 12.18 8.52
N ARG A 97 -4.90 11.81 9.32
CA ARG A 97 -5.47 12.64 10.40
C ARG A 97 -4.40 13.14 11.37
N ASN A 98 -3.50 12.25 11.79
CA ASN A 98 -2.39 12.61 12.67
C ASN A 98 -1.43 13.63 12.03
N SER A 99 -1.22 13.56 10.72
CA SER A 99 -0.42 14.51 9.95
C SER A 99 -1.13 15.86 9.86
N ALA A 100 -2.45 15.87 9.63
CA ALA A 100 -3.27 17.07 9.64
C ALA A 100 -3.22 17.78 11.00
N THR A 101 -3.48 17.04 12.09
CA THR A 101 -3.42 17.57 13.47
C THR A 101 -2.05 18.17 13.78
N ARG A 102 -0.96 17.46 13.47
CA ARG A 102 0.41 17.95 13.71
C ARG A 102 0.72 19.23 12.92
N ARG A 103 0.12 19.39 11.74
CA ARG A 103 0.32 20.54 10.85
C ARG A 103 -0.73 21.65 11.02
N GLY A 104 -1.69 21.48 11.93
CA GLY A 104 -2.81 22.41 12.09
C GLY A 104 -3.71 22.51 10.85
N LEU A 105 -3.75 21.48 10.01
CA LEU A 105 -4.61 21.43 8.82
C LEU A 105 -6.01 20.93 9.17
N PRO A 106 -7.06 21.43 8.50
CA PRO A 106 -8.41 20.90 8.68
C PRO A 106 -8.47 19.44 8.24
N PHE A 107 -9.25 18.65 8.98
CA PHE A 107 -9.58 17.28 8.64
C PHE A 107 -11.09 17.08 8.84
N PRO A 108 -11.83 16.44 7.91
CA PRO A 108 -13.27 16.32 8.02
C PRO A 108 -13.70 15.58 9.30
N ASN A 109 -14.64 16.17 10.04
CA ASN A 109 -15.26 15.52 11.20
C ASN A 109 -16.36 14.52 10.79
N ALA A 110 -16.80 14.56 9.52
CA ALA A 110 -17.83 13.69 8.96
C ALA A 110 -17.34 12.24 8.71
N THR A 111 -16.09 11.93 9.02
CA THR A 111 -15.51 10.60 8.80
C THR A 111 -14.69 10.13 9.99
N ASP A 112 -14.75 8.84 10.26
CA ASP A 112 -13.93 8.15 11.26
C ASP A 112 -12.62 7.59 10.68
N TYR A 113 -12.43 7.65 9.36
CA TYR A 113 -11.20 7.16 8.74
C TYR A 113 -9.98 7.95 9.22
N ASP A 114 -8.84 7.27 9.31
CA ASP A 114 -7.56 7.85 9.71
C ASP A 114 -6.83 8.59 8.58
N ASP A 115 -7.32 8.48 7.34
CA ASP A 115 -6.78 9.15 6.16
C ASP A 115 -7.90 9.57 5.20
N LEU A 116 -7.72 10.72 4.56
CA LEU A 116 -8.71 11.35 3.69
C LEU A 116 -9.02 10.51 2.45
N TYR A 117 -8.04 9.79 1.90
CA TYR A 117 -8.26 8.98 0.71
C TYR A 117 -9.26 7.83 0.95
N LYS A 118 -9.36 7.33 2.20
CA LYS A 118 -10.31 6.29 2.56
C LYS A 118 -11.75 6.83 2.56
N TYR A 119 -11.92 8.06 3.03
CA TYR A 119 -13.21 8.75 2.96
C TYR A 119 -13.60 9.09 1.53
N ALA A 120 -12.64 9.58 0.73
CA ALA A 120 -12.84 9.79 -0.70
C ALA A 120 -13.27 8.50 -1.42
N LEU A 121 -12.60 7.39 -1.13
CA LEU A 121 -12.88 6.09 -1.71
C LEU A 121 -14.28 5.57 -1.32
N GLU A 122 -14.69 5.74 -0.07
CA GLU A 122 -16.06 5.45 0.36
C GLU A 122 -17.10 6.20 -0.48
N LYS A 123 -16.88 7.50 -0.74
CA LYS A 123 -17.78 8.29 -1.60
C LYS A 123 -17.81 7.74 -3.03
N CYS A 124 -16.66 7.46 -3.62
CA CYS A 124 -16.59 6.87 -4.96
C CYS A 124 -17.36 5.55 -5.03
N LEU A 125 -17.14 4.64 -4.08
CA LEU A 125 -17.82 3.35 -4.03
C LEU A 125 -19.32 3.47 -3.74
N SER A 126 -19.76 4.49 -3.01
CA SER A 126 -21.18 4.70 -2.71
C SER A 126 -21.99 5.13 -3.94
N TYR A 127 -21.36 5.74 -4.95
CA TYR A 127 -22.06 6.36 -6.08
C TYR A 127 -21.63 5.83 -7.45
N CYS A 128 -20.61 4.97 -7.53
CA CYS A 128 -20.13 4.35 -8.77
C CYS A 128 -19.95 2.84 -8.58
N GLU A 129 -20.30 2.05 -9.60
CA GLU A 129 -20.16 0.59 -9.60
C GLU A 129 -18.72 0.14 -9.93
N TRP A 130 -18.04 0.90 -10.78
CA TRP A 130 -16.66 0.65 -11.17
C TRP A 130 -15.80 1.77 -10.65
N VAL A 131 -14.89 1.46 -9.74
CA VAL A 131 -13.96 2.44 -9.17
C VAL A 131 -12.53 1.95 -9.34
N THR A 132 -11.64 2.83 -9.77
CA THR A 132 -10.20 2.60 -9.69
C THR A 132 -9.53 3.80 -9.04
N ALA A 133 -8.59 3.54 -8.13
CA ALA A 133 -7.96 4.58 -7.35
C ALA A 133 -6.45 4.37 -7.18
N ILE A 134 -5.68 5.43 -7.43
CA ILE A 134 -4.24 5.50 -7.08
C ILE A 134 -4.14 5.85 -5.60
N ILE A 135 -3.74 4.90 -4.76
CA ILE A 135 -3.77 5.03 -3.29
C ILE A 135 -2.50 4.48 -2.65
N PRO A 136 -2.22 4.75 -1.37
CA PRO A 136 -1.05 4.18 -0.70
C PRO A 136 -1.06 2.64 -0.74
N GLU A 137 0.09 2.00 -1.02
CA GLU A 137 0.19 0.52 -1.11
C GLU A 137 -0.31 -0.16 0.18
N ALA A 138 -0.11 0.48 1.33
CA ALA A 138 -0.53 -0.01 2.64
C ALA A 138 -2.05 -0.21 2.80
N PHE A 139 -2.87 0.32 1.88
CA PHE A 139 -4.33 0.13 1.88
C PHE A 139 -4.72 -1.35 1.93
N ILE A 140 -4.01 -2.23 1.21
CA ILE A 140 -4.35 -3.66 1.12
C ILE A 140 -4.40 -4.37 2.49
N ARG A 141 -3.72 -3.81 3.50
CA ARG A 141 -3.69 -4.35 4.87
C ARG A 141 -4.79 -3.80 5.78
N CYS A 142 -5.58 -2.83 5.31
CA CYS A 142 -6.57 -2.15 6.14
C CYS A 142 -7.88 -2.92 6.28
N GLY A 143 -8.14 -3.91 5.41
CA GLY A 143 -9.37 -4.72 5.44
C GLY A 143 -10.64 -3.96 5.03
N LEU A 144 -10.50 -2.78 4.42
CA LEU A 144 -11.62 -1.95 3.99
C LEU A 144 -12.05 -2.29 2.57
N PHE A 145 -13.36 -2.26 2.32
CA PHE A 145 -13.98 -2.40 1.00
C PHE A 145 -13.56 -3.68 0.23
N GLN A 146 -13.21 -4.74 0.97
CA GLN A 146 -12.72 -6.00 0.39
C GLN A 146 -13.79 -6.71 -0.43
N ASP A 147 -15.06 -6.51 -0.09
CA ASP A 147 -16.22 -7.05 -0.79
C ASP A 147 -16.27 -6.61 -2.26
N ARG A 148 -15.78 -5.41 -2.58
CA ARG A 148 -15.79 -4.88 -3.96
C ARG A 148 -14.41 -4.79 -4.60
N LEU A 149 -13.34 -5.01 -3.84
CA LEU A 149 -11.97 -4.97 -4.36
C LEU A 149 -11.69 -6.25 -5.16
N SER A 150 -11.60 -6.15 -6.49
CA SER A 150 -11.32 -7.32 -7.34
C SER A 150 -9.81 -7.57 -7.47
N ASP A 151 -9.05 -6.50 -7.66
CA ASP A 151 -7.62 -6.57 -7.92
C ASP A 151 -6.90 -5.42 -7.21
N PHE A 152 -5.73 -5.71 -6.65
CA PHE A 152 -4.85 -4.70 -6.09
C PHE A 152 -3.46 -4.84 -6.68
N ILE A 153 -2.94 -3.76 -7.26
CA ILE A 153 -1.65 -3.75 -7.94
C ILE A 153 -0.67 -2.92 -7.13
N SER A 154 0.35 -3.55 -6.59
CA SER A 154 1.50 -2.84 -6.01
C SER A 154 2.34 -2.26 -7.15
N LEU A 155 2.48 -0.93 -7.17
CA LEU A 155 3.20 -0.19 -8.21
C LEU A 155 4.66 -0.03 -7.80
N VAL A 156 5.50 -0.94 -8.29
CA VAL A 156 6.94 -0.94 -8.00
C VAL A 156 7.73 -0.39 -9.19
N PRO A 157 8.91 0.22 -8.97
CA PRO A 157 9.80 0.57 -10.06
C PRO A 157 10.08 -0.65 -10.95
N ASN A 158 9.97 -0.49 -12.26
CA ASN A 158 10.36 -1.54 -13.19
C ASN A 158 11.88 -1.71 -13.12
N THR A 159 12.34 -2.81 -12.53
CA THR A 159 13.69 -3.33 -12.77
C THR A 159 13.74 -4.23 -14.01
N GLN A 160 12.57 -4.60 -14.54
CA GLN A 160 12.39 -5.39 -15.74
C GLN A 160 12.37 -4.49 -16.99
N ASP A 161 13.53 -3.94 -17.30
CA ASP A 161 14.06 -4.12 -18.65
C ASP A 161 15.46 -4.69 -18.44
N GLY A 162 15.57 -6.01 -18.35
CA GLY A 162 16.84 -6.73 -18.41
C GLY A 162 17.62 -6.52 -19.73
N ILE A 163 17.19 -5.54 -20.54
CA ILE A 163 17.80 -5.05 -21.76
C ILE A 163 17.87 -3.51 -21.64
N THR A 164 18.65 -3.03 -20.67
CA THR A 164 19.50 -1.84 -20.84
C THR A 164 20.49 -1.80 -19.68
N GLN A 165 21.46 -2.72 -19.73
CA GLN A 165 22.82 -2.30 -19.40
C GLN A 165 23.26 -1.30 -20.47
N SER A 166 22.82 -0.06 -20.34
CA SER A 166 23.40 1.09 -21.04
C SER A 166 23.49 2.23 -20.03
N THR A 167 24.63 2.22 -19.37
CA THR A 167 25.33 3.34 -18.74
C THR A 167 24.76 4.73 -19.07
N THR A 168 24.06 5.36 -18.11
CA THR A 168 24.27 6.76 -17.64
C THR A 168 23.14 7.33 -16.76
N SER A 169 22.03 6.62 -16.49
CA SER A 169 21.04 7.07 -15.49
C SER A 169 21.11 6.23 -14.21
N MET A 170 21.92 6.70 -13.25
CA MET A 170 22.12 6.14 -11.90
C MET A 170 20.93 6.37 -10.95
N ASN A 171 19.69 6.43 -11.43
CA ASN A 171 18.53 6.67 -10.57
C ASN A 171 17.39 5.68 -10.84
N PRO A 172 17.00 4.83 -9.87
CA PRO A 172 15.78 4.04 -10.02
C PRO A 172 14.60 4.98 -10.25
N SER A 173 13.85 4.73 -11.33
CA SER A 173 12.71 5.55 -11.71
C SER A 173 11.50 5.12 -10.90
N TYR A 174 11.17 5.88 -9.85
CA TYR A 174 9.88 5.75 -9.15
C TYR A 174 8.73 5.91 -10.15
N MET A 175 7.60 5.21 -9.93
CA MET A 175 6.42 5.41 -10.78
C MET A 175 5.89 6.85 -10.68
N PHE A 176 6.12 7.53 -9.55
CA PHE A 176 5.71 8.90 -9.29
C PHE A 176 6.92 9.73 -8.86
N GLU A 177 7.13 10.91 -9.43
CA GLU A 177 8.30 11.77 -9.14
C GLU A 177 8.26 12.40 -7.75
N ASP A 178 7.04 12.63 -7.26
CA ASP A 178 6.80 13.50 -6.12
C ASP A 178 6.58 12.73 -4.80
N THR A 179 6.73 11.40 -4.81
CA THR A 179 6.57 10.56 -3.63
C THR A 179 7.56 9.40 -3.56
N GLU A 180 8.22 9.27 -2.41
CA GLU A 180 8.96 8.07 -2.02
C GLU A 180 8.05 7.03 -1.35
N HIS A 181 6.78 7.38 -1.09
CA HIS A 181 5.81 6.48 -0.49
C HIS A 181 5.34 5.46 -1.53
N PRO A 182 5.32 4.16 -1.17
CA PRO A 182 4.82 3.13 -2.06
C PRO A 182 3.33 3.32 -2.39
N VAL A 183 2.98 3.09 -3.65
CA VAL A 183 1.67 3.36 -4.22
C VAL A 183 1.09 2.06 -4.77
N GLY A 184 -0.23 1.92 -4.69
CA GLY A 184 -0.99 0.86 -5.33
C GLY A 184 -2.08 1.42 -6.24
N LEU A 185 -2.49 0.60 -7.20
CA LEU A 185 -3.71 0.81 -7.98
C LEU A 185 -4.76 -0.19 -7.50
N ALA A 186 -5.81 0.30 -6.86
CA ALA A 186 -6.92 -0.52 -6.39
C ALA A 186 -8.03 -0.53 -7.44
N LEU A 187 -8.50 -1.71 -7.83
CA LEU A 187 -9.50 -1.94 -8.86
C LEU A 187 -10.75 -2.56 -8.23
N PHE A 188 -11.86 -1.83 -8.26
CA PHE A 188 -13.12 -2.23 -7.66
C PHE A 188 -14.17 -2.50 -8.73
N GLY A 189 -15.01 -3.51 -8.51
CA GLY A 189 -16.15 -3.86 -9.36
C GLY A 189 -17.47 -3.87 -8.60
N PRO A 190 -18.60 -4.09 -9.29
CA PRO A 190 -19.91 -4.28 -8.69
C PRO A 190 -20.07 -5.67 -8.06
N GLU A 191 -19.30 -6.64 -8.52
CA GLU A 191 -19.35 -8.01 -8.01
C GLU A 191 -18.85 -8.06 -6.57
N ILE A 192 -19.65 -8.68 -5.70
CA ILE A 192 -19.23 -9.01 -4.35
C ILE A 192 -18.24 -10.18 -4.45
N SER A 193 -16.95 -9.88 -4.36
CA SER A 193 -15.90 -10.88 -4.31
C SER A 193 -15.57 -11.25 -2.87
N SER A 194 -15.35 -12.54 -2.62
CA SER A 194 -14.82 -13.01 -1.34
C SER A 194 -13.29 -12.92 -1.26
N ASP A 195 -12.63 -12.49 -2.34
CA ASP A 195 -11.17 -12.50 -2.44
C ASP A 195 -10.62 -11.49 -3.44
N VAL A 196 -9.33 -11.16 -3.30
CA VAL A 196 -8.66 -10.12 -4.09
C VAL A 196 -7.49 -10.74 -4.84
N ASN A 197 -7.36 -10.48 -6.13
CA ASN A 197 -6.13 -10.80 -6.86
C ASN A 197 -5.05 -9.77 -6.52
N LEU A 198 -3.87 -10.26 -6.13
CA LEU A 198 -2.76 -9.42 -5.75
C LEU A 198 -1.70 -9.43 -6.84
N TRP A 199 -1.36 -8.23 -7.31
CA TRP A 199 -0.42 -8.03 -8.39
C TRP A 199 0.76 -7.20 -7.94
N ARG A 200 1.90 -7.43 -8.58
CA ARG A 200 3.05 -6.53 -8.60
C ARG A 200 3.30 -6.13 -10.04
N ASN A 201 2.95 -4.90 -10.40
CA ASN A 201 2.87 -4.47 -11.79
C ASN A 201 2.03 -5.48 -12.63
N ASN A 202 2.64 -6.18 -13.59
CA ASN A 202 1.98 -7.20 -14.42
C ASN A 202 2.06 -8.63 -13.87
N GLN A 203 2.79 -8.86 -12.78
CA GLN A 203 2.97 -10.17 -12.19
C GLN A 203 1.84 -10.46 -11.20
N LEU A 204 1.04 -11.50 -11.45
CA LEU A 204 0.11 -12.05 -10.46
C LEU A 204 0.92 -12.75 -9.37
N LEU A 205 0.70 -12.36 -8.11
CA LEU A 205 1.33 -12.98 -6.94
C LEU A 205 0.48 -14.12 -6.38
N GLY A 206 -0.85 -14.02 -6.52
CA GLY A 206 -1.82 -14.98 -5.99
C GLY A 206 -3.05 -14.26 -5.46
N ARG A 207 -3.98 -15.00 -4.85
CA ARG A 207 -5.14 -14.40 -4.18
C ARG A 207 -4.83 -14.02 -2.74
N TYR A 208 -5.48 -12.99 -2.23
CA TYR A 208 -5.28 -12.51 -0.86
C TYR A 208 -5.52 -13.62 0.17
N SER A 209 -6.58 -14.41 0.02
CA SER A 209 -6.88 -15.52 0.93
C SER A 209 -5.82 -16.63 0.90
N GLU A 210 -5.18 -16.88 -0.25
CA GLU A 210 -4.13 -17.88 -0.42
C GLU A 210 -2.86 -17.43 0.29
N LEU A 211 -2.36 -16.23 -0.02
CA LEU A 211 -1.16 -15.68 0.61
C LEU A 211 -1.34 -15.56 2.14
N ARG A 212 -2.56 -15.23 2.60
CA ARG A 212 -2.85 -15.09 4.03
C ARG A 212 -2.66 -16.41 4.82
N ARG A 213 -2.74 -17.58 4.19
CA ARG A 213 -2.55 -18.89 4.86
C ARG A 213 -1.12 -19.13 5.34
N HIS A 214 -0.16 -18.38 4.80
CA HIS A 214 1.23 -18.44 5.21
C HIS A 214 1.52 -17.56 6.43
N LEU A 215 0.54 -16.77 6.89
CA LEU A 215 0.69 -15.97 8.10
C LEU A 215 0.49 -16.82 9.36
N PRO A 216 1.21 -16.50 10.44
CA PRO A 216 0.95 -17.10 11.74
C PRO A 216 -0.43 -16.69 12.28
N PRO A 217 -1.05 -17.50 13.15
CA PRO A 217 -2.26 -17.11 13.87
C PRO A 217 -2.07 -15.77 14.59
N VAL A 218 -3.15 -14.98 14.68
CA VAL A 218 -3.11 -13.71 15.41
C VAL A 218 -2.88 -13.99 16.89
N SER A 219 -1.79 -13.46 17.43
CA SER A 219 -1.48 -13.57 18.85
C SER A 219 -2.02 -12.37 19.62
N GLN A 220 -2.60 -12.66 20.78
CA GLN A 220 -2.98 -11.67 21.79
C GLN A 220 -2.18 -11.85 23.09
N ASN A 221 -1.08 -12.63 23.05
CA ASN A 221 -0.28 -12.90 24.23
C ASN A 221 0.34 -11.60 24.76
N ARG A 222 -0.14 -11.15 25.93
CA ARG A 222 0.27 -9.88 26.56
C ARG A 222 1.59 -9.97 27.32
N GLU A 223 2.13 -11.18 27.52
CA GLU A 223 3.43 -11.37 28.16
C GLU A 223 4.58 -10.94 27.24
N ILE A 224 4.34 -10.99 25.92
CA ILE A 224 5.25 -10.42 24.92
C ILE A 224 5.11 -8.89 24.98
N ARG A 225 6.13 -8.16 25.42
CA ARG A 225 6.06 -6.68 25.56
C ARG A 225 7.10 -6.00 24.69
N PHE A 226 6.64 -5.09 23.84
CA PHE A 226 7.48 -4.32 22.91
C PHE A 226 7.96 -3.03 23.57
N ASN A 227 9.10 -2.52 23.09
CA ASN A 227 9.75 -1.32 23.63
C ASN A 227 10.16 -1.46 25.09
N GLU A 228 10.59 -2.67 25.48
CA GLU A 228 11.10 -2.99 26.81
C GLU A 228 12.63 -2.86 26.83
N PRO A 229 13.22 -1.84 27.49
CA PRO A 229 14.67 -1.60 27.43
C PRO A 229 15.52 -2.79 27.90
N GLU A 230 14.98 -3.59 28.81
CA GLU A 230 15.62 -4.79 29.35
C GLU A 230 15.21 -6.09 28.62
N GLY A 231 14.47 -5.99 27.50
CA GLY A 231 13.96 -7.11 26.72
C GLY A 231 15.04 -8.14 26.33
N ASN A 232 14.68 -9.43 26.33
CA ASN A 232 15.54 -10.56 25.98
C ASN A 232 15.57 -10.87 24.47
N LEU A 233 14.84 -10.12 23.65
CA LEU A 233 14.82 -10.24 22.19
C LEU A 233 15.00 -8.86 21.53
N GLY A 234 15.92 -8.73 20.58
CA GLY A 234 16.06 -7.55 19.72
C GLY A 234 15.29 -7.70 18.41
N LEU A 235 14.85 -6.57 17.83
CA LEU A 235 14.18 -6.53 16.53
C LEU A 235 14.58 -5.28 15.73
N TYR A 236 15.10 -5.51 14.52
CA TYR A 236 15.11 -4.52 13.44
C TYR A 236 13.80 -4.67 12.65
N ALA A 237 12.88 -3.71 12.79
CA ALA A 237 11.52 -3.79 12.27
C ALA A 237 11.33 -3.12 10.89
N ILE A 238 12.36 -2.47 10.34
CA ILE A 238 12.32 -1.85 9.00
C ILE A 238 13.55 -2.31 8.23
N ASP A 239 13.35 -2.69 6.96
CA ASP A 239 14.47 -2.94 6.05
C ASP A 239 15.40 -1.71 6.00
N ASN A 240 16.70 -1.90 5.87
CA ASN A 240 17.67 -0.86 5.56
C ASN A 240 17.56 -0.44 4.06
N THR A 241 18.46 0.42 3.60
CA THR A 241 18.46 0.91 2.20
C THR A 241 19.18 0.00 1.23
N VAL A 242 19.72 -1.14 1.67
CA VAL A 242 20.52 -2.07 0.87
C VAL A 242 19.71 -3.31 0.51
N SER A 243 19.12 -3.99 1.49
CA SER A 243 18.50 -5.31 1.32
C SER A 243 17.34 -5.55 2.29
N ALA A 244 16.60 -6.64 2.05
CA ALA A 244 15.67 -7.23 3.01
C ALA A 244 16.42 -7.54 4.31
N SER A 245 16.15 -6.81 5.39
CA SER A 245 16.98 -6.81 6.61
C SER A 245 16.20 -6.66 7.91
N ILE A 246 14.86 -6.69 7.84
CA ILE A 246 14.05 -6.98 9.04
C ILE A 246 14.52 -8.31 9.62
N ARG A 247 14.85 -8.33 10.92
CA ARG A 247 15.28 -9.54 11.61
C ARG A 247 15.14 -9.42 13.13
N PHE A 248 14.92 -10.56 13.76
CA PHE A 248 15.12 -10.79 15.18
C PHE A 248 16.61 -10.99 15.47
N CYS A 249 17.08 -10.53 16.63
CA CYS A 249 18.49 -10.54 16.96
C CYS A 249 18.73 -10.62 18.46
N HIS A 250 19.97 -10.90 18.87
CA HIS A 250 20.32 -10.84 20.27
C HIS A 250 20.24 -9.36 20.76
N PRO A 251 19.71 -9.08 21.97
CA PRO A 251 19.55 -7.70 22.46
C PRO A 251 20.85 -6.90 22.49
N SER A 252 22.00 -7.54 22.69
CA SER A 252 23.31 -6.89 22.70
C SER A 252 23.72 -6.34 21.34
N GLU A 253 23.19 -6.86 20.23
CA GLU A 253 23.47 -6.35 18.88
C GLU A 253 22.91 -4.94 18.67
N LEU A 254 21.90 -4.56 19.46
CA LEU A 254 21.32 -3.21 19.41
C LEU A 254 22.22 -2.16 20.11
N GLY A 255 23.25 -2.60 20.83
CA GLY A 255 24.18 -1.73 21.56
C GLY A 255 23.45 -0.74 22.47
N ASP A 256 23.91 0.51 22.46
CA ASP A 256 23.36 1.62 23.24
C ASP A 256 22.14 2.29 22.58
N TYR A 257 21.51 1.63 21.60
CA TYR A 257 20.34 2.21 20.93
C TYR A 257 19.21 2.45 21.95
N GLN A 258 18.87 3.72 22.15
CA GLN A 258 17.87 4.12 23.14
C GLN A 258 16.47 3.71 22.69
N ILE A 259 15.92 2.71 23.39
CA ILE A 259 14.54 2.25 23.18
C ILE A 259 13.57 3.30 23.72
N ARG A 260 12.83 3.94 22.80
CA ARG A 260 11.76 4.89 23.14
C ARG A 260 10.41 4.19 23.11
N ASN A 261 9.47 4.64 23.95
CA ASN A 261 8.11 4.07 24.03
C ASN A 261 7.34 4.07 22.70
N GLN A 262 7.74 4.91 21.73
CA GLN A 262 7.10 5.00 20.41
C GLN A 262 8.00 4.48 19.27
N CYS A 263 9.11 3.80 19.57
CA CYS A 263 10.04 3.35 18.54
C CYS A 263 9.45 2.22 17.70
N ARG A 264 9.29 2.45 16.39
CA ARG A 264 8.71 1.45 15.46
C ARG A 264 9.73 0.84 14.50
N SER A 265 11.01 1.19 14.65
CA SER A 265 12.09 0.81 13.72
C SER A 265 13.06 -0.20 14.30
N ILE A 266 13.49 0.01 15.55
CA ILE A 266 14.43 -0.84 16.26
C ILE A 266 13.93 -0.93 17.70
N THR A 267 13.74 -2.14 18.22
CA THR A 267 13.18 -2.31 19.56
C THR A 267 13.75 -3.52 20.28
N LYS A 268 13.63 -3.51 21.60
CA LYS A 268 13.81 -4.68 22.46
C LYS A 268 12.44 -5.16 22.93
N ILE A 269 12.29 -6.46 23.01
CA ILE A 269 11.05 -7.17 23.29
C ILE A 269 11.31 -8.08 24.50
N ARG A 270 10.43 -8.01 25.49
CA ARG A 270 10.35 -9.01 26.55
C ARG A 270 9.51 -10.17 26.05
N VAL A 271 10.05 -11.38 26.08
CA VAL A 271 9.37 -12.64 25.71
C VAL A 271 9.54 -13.62 26.89
N PRO A 272 8.50 -14.38 27.27
CA PRO A 272 8.63 -15.43 28.29
C PRO A 272 9.55 -16.56 27.79
N GLY A 273 10.44 -17.04 28.66
CA GLY A 273 11.33 -18.17 28.37
C GLY A 273 12.56 -17.84 27.51
N ASN A 274 13.17 -18.90 26.98
CA ASN A 274 14.32 -18.81 26.09
C ASN A 274 13.87 -18.45 24.67
N VAL A 275 14.68 -17.68 23.96
CA VAL A 275 14.37 -17.20 22.61
C VAL A 275 15.37 -17.76 21.61
N GLU A 276 14.86 -18.51 20.64
CA GLU A 276 15.63 -19.07 19.53
C GLU A 276 15.55 -18.14 18.31
N PHE A 277 16.53 -17.24 18.16
CA PHE A 277 16.49 -16.19 17.14
C PHE A 277 16.45 -16.74 15.71
N ASP A 278 17.16 -17.84 15.46
CA ASP A 278 17.24 -18.46 14.13
C ASP A 278 15.88 -18.99 13.68
N ILE A 279 15.14 -19.63 14.58
CA ILE A 279 13.77 -20.10 14.33
C ILE A 279 12.83 -18.91 14.01
N LEU A 280 12.93 -17.81 14.76
CA LEU A 280 12.10 -16.63 14.51
C LEU A 280 12.43 -15.98 13.15
N ASN A 281 13.70 -15.95 12.77
CA ASN A 281 14.15 -15.41 11.49
C ASN A 281 13.79 -16.32 10.31
N GLU A 282 13.87 -17.64 10.49
CA GLU A 282 13.40 -18.62 9.50
C GLU A 282 11.90 -18.46 9.23
N ARG A 283 11.09 -18.39 10.30
CA ARG A 283 9.64 -18.09 10.19
C ARG A 283 9.36 -16.80 9.44
N LEU A 284 10.10 -15.73 9.78
CA LEU A 284 9.98 -14.45 9.07
C LEU A 284 10.35 -14.60 7.59
N SER A 285 11.43 -15.32 7.27
CA SER A 285 11.87 -15.56 5.88
C SER A 285 10.79 -16.26 5.07
N ILE A 286 10.21 -17.34 5.60
CA ILE A 286 9.11 -18.08 4.97
C ILE A 286 7.93 -17.15 4.70
N ILE A 287 7.50 -16.35 5.69
CA ILE A 287 6.40 -15.39 5.50
C ILE A 287 6.72 -14.41 4.37
N ARG A 288 7.94 -13.88 4.33
CA ARG A 288 8.35 -12.89 3.32
C ARG A 288 8.36 -13.48 1.92
N GLU A 289 8.89 -14.69 1.78
CA GLU A 289 8.97 -15.44 0.52
C GLU A 289 7.57 -15.80 0.01
N GLU A 290 6.79 -16.52 0.83
CA GLU A 290 5.48 -17.06 0.45
C GLU A 290 4.42 -15.97 0.23
N THR A 291 4.55 -14.82 0.91
CA THR A 291 3.58 -13.72 0.78
C THR A 291 4.09 -12.57 -0.07
N PHE A 292 5.28 -12.68 -0.64
CA PHE A 292 5.93 -11.64 -1.43
C PHE A 292 5.93 -10.27 -0.72
N ASP A 293 6.14 -10.26 0.60
CA ASP A 293 6.08 -9.08 1.48
C ASP A 293 4.73 -8.31 1.48
N VAL A 294 3.64 -8.84 0.91
CA VAL A 294 2.33 -8.14 0.81
C VAL A 294 1.80 -7.71 2.18
N PHE A 295 1.99 -8.55 3.21
CA PHE A 295 1.46 -8.27 4.55
C PHE A 295 2.40 -7.43 5.42
N LEU A 296 3.61 -7.12 4.93
CA LEU A 296 4.47 -6.12 5.57
C LEU A 296 4.08 -4.72 5.10
N THR A 297 4.19 -3.72 5.98
CA THR A 297 3.87 -2.35 5.55
C THR A 297 4.92 -1.91 4.55
N ALA A 298 4.51 -1.54 3.34
CA ALA A 298 5.38 -0.84 2.42
C ALA A 298 5.88 0.47 3.07
N PHE A 299 7.19 0.70 3.05
CA PHE A 299 7.85 1.82 3.69
C PHE A 299 8.56 2.68 2.64
N LYS A 300 8.73 3.96 2.95
CA LYS A 300 9.30 4.92 2.02
C LYS A 300 10.76 4.60 1.67
N GLY A 301 11.10 4.89 0.42
CA GLY A 301 12.45 4.75 -0.13
C GLY A 301 12.73 3.34 -0.66
N LEU A 302 13.49 3.29 -1.74
CA LEU A 302 13.93 2.06 -2.37
C LEU A 302 15.19 1.50 -1.71
N ARG A 303 15.27 0.19 -1.68
CA ARG A 303 16.50 -0.56 -1.44
C ARG A 303 17.36 -0.55 -2.72
N LYS A 304 18.66 -0.83 -2.59
CA LYS A 304 19.57 -0.94 -3.74
C LYS A 304 19.15 -2.00 -4.76
N ASP A 305 18.40 -3.02 -4.33
CA ASP A 305 17.82 -4.06 -5.20
C ASP A 305 16.55 -3.61 -5.96
N GLY A 306 16.12 -2.36 -5.80
CA GLY A 306 14.96 -1.80 -6.50
C GLY A 306 13.61 -2.09 -5.83
N CYS A 307 13.59 -2.82 -4.71
CA CYS A 307 12.36 -3.05 -3.94
C CYS A 307 12.09 -1.91 -2.96
N TYR A 308 10.82 -1.63 -2.68
CA TYR A 308 10.48 -0.79 -1.52
C TYR A 308 10.91 -1.46 -0.24
N ARG A 309 11.37 -0.65 0.70
CA ARG A 309 11.63 -1.10 2.07
C ARG A 309 10.32 -1.58 2.70
N ARG A 310 10.40 -2.59 3.54
CA ARG A 310 9.26 -3.09 4.31
C ARG A 310 9.38 -2.74 5.79
N ARG A 311 8.24 -2.72 6.47
CA ARG A 311 8.15 -2.62 7.94
C ARG A 311 7.28 -3.73 8.50
N LEU A 312 7.84 -4.45 9.47
CA LEU A 312 7.13 -5.41 10.31
C LEU A 312 6.43 -4.65 11.44
N ASP A 313 5.11 -4.80 11.58
CA ASP A 313 4.37 -4.25 12.71
C ASP A 313 4.39 -5.18 13.92
N TRP A 314 4.11 -4.62 15.10
CA TRP A 314 4.18 -5.39 16.34
C TRP A 314 3.14 -6.50 16.43
N ALA A 315 1.99 -6.37 15.75
CA ALA A 315 0.99 -7.42 15.74
C ALA A 315 1.53 -8.66 15.03
N MET A 316 2.09 -8.49 13.83
CA MET A 316 2.73 -9.58 13.10
C MET A 316 3.96 -10.12 13.82
N ALA A 317 4.83 -9.24 14.35
CA ALA A 317 6.01 -9.68 15.11
C ALA A 317 5.61 -10.53 16.32
N ARG A 318 4.56 -10.14 17.05
CA ARG A 318 4.03 -10.91 18.19
C ARG A 318 3.55 -12.28 17.74
N SER A 319 2.78 -12.35 16.66
CA SER A 319 2.32 -13.61 16.10
C SER A 319 3.48 -14.52 15.71
N ILE A 320 4.55 -14.00 15.12
CA ILE A 320 5.74 -14.81 14.77
C ILE A 320 6.42 -15.38 16.02
N ILE A 321 6.52 -14.58 17.09
CA ILE A 321 7.13 -14.98 18.37
C ILE A 321 6.29 -16.05 19.07
N ASP A 322 4.96 -15.87 19.07
CA ASP A 322 4.02 -16.66 19.88
C ASP A 322 3.59 -17.97 19.21
N VAL A 323 4.13 -18.31 18.03
CA VAL A 323 3.84 -19.62 17.42
C VAL A 323 4.45 -20.73 18.27
N ASP A 324 3.57 -21.59 18.79
CA ASP A 324 3.93 -22.84 19.42
C ASP A 324 4.64 -23.76 18.43
N ASN A 325 5.80 -24.30 18.82
CA ASN A 325 6.61 -25.22 18.01
C ASN A 325 5.83 -26.48 17.62
N SER A 326 4.81 -26.88 18.39
CA SER A 326 3.94 -28.03 18.09
C SER A 326 3.12 -27.88 16.80
N GLN A 327 2.87 -26.65 16.33
CA GLN A 327 2.11 -26.41 15.08
C GLN A 327 2.96 -26.51 13.81
N ILE A 328 4.29 -26.51 13.94
CA ILE A 328 5.22 -26.55 12.80
C ILE A 328 5.43 -27.99 12.31
N GLU A 329 5.54 -28.95 13.23
CA GLU A 329 5.67 -30.38 12.89
C GLU A 329 4.48 -30.87 12.05
N MET A 330 3.25 -30.45 12.36
CA MET A 330 2.06 -30.80 11.57
C MET A 330 2.05 -30.28 10.12
N LYS A 331 2.79 -29.21 9.78
CA LYS A 331 2.85 -28.68 8.41
C LYS A 331 3.94 -29.35 7.56
N LEU A 332 4.97 -29.91 8.19
CA LEU A 332 6.03 -30.65 7.50
C LEU A 332 5.61 -32.08 7.15
N ASP A 333 4.64 -32.66 7.87
CA ASP A 333 4.08 -33.99 7.58
C ASP A 333 3.11 -34.04 6.37
N TYR A 334 2.86 -32.92 5.70
CA TYR A 334 1.97 -32.81 4.53
C TYR A 334 2.67 -32.37 3.23
N ILE A 335 4.00 -32.28 3.23
CA ILE A 335 4.85 -32.15 2.02
C ILE A 335 5.52 -33.51 1.80
#